data_AF-A0AAW9D6L7-F1
#
_entry.id   AF-A0AAW9D6L7-F1
#
_cell.length_a   1.000
_cell.length_b   1.000
_cell.length_c   1.000
_cell.angle_alpha   90.00
_cell.angle_beta   90.00
_cell.angle_gamma   90.00
#
_symmetry.space_group_name_H-M   'P 1'
#
loop_
_entity.id
_entity.type
_entity.pdbx_description
1 polymer ?
#
loop_
_entity_poly.entity_id
_entity_poly.type
_entity_poly.pdbx_seq_one_letter_code
_entity_poly.pdbx_strand_id
1 'polypeptide(L)'
;MNDQPASAFTATHAPLLELYCRHITNARVLADEVLNFDRAWLADDDGLKRYDRLLAMSERESRAASSLATRLRITRQAVEHPTTVGRTLANQKKAKKPWELPA
;
A
#
# COMPACT_ATOMS: atom_id res chain seq x y z
N MET A 1 -2.91 -13.69 -4.80
CA MET A 1 -2.66 -12.40 -4.12
C MET A 1 -3.90 -11.99 -3.31
N ASN A 2 -4.29 -12.82 -2.34
CA ASN A 2 -5.22 -12.45 -1.27
C ASN A 2 -5.10 -13.51 -0.17
N ASP A 3 -3.98 -13.47 0.53
CA ASP A 3 -3.62 -14.45 1.58
C ASP A 3 -4.08 -14.02 2.97
N GLN A 4 -4.66 -12.82 3.09
CA GLN A 4 -5.13 -12.29 4.35
C GLN A 4 -6.63 -12.57 4.50
N PRO A 5 -7.08 -13.03 5.69
CA PRO A 5 -8.50 -13.21 5.94
C PRO A 5 -9.23 -11.86 5.79
N ALA A 6 -10.52 -11.88 5.43
CA ALA A 6 -11.32 -10.67 5.25
C ALA A 6 -11.36 -9.75 6.50
N SER A 7 -10.99 -10.27 7.67
CA SER A 7 -10.87 -9.56 8.95
C SER A 7 -9.47 -9.03 9.24
N ALA A 8 -8.55 -9.00 8.27
CA ALA A 8 -7.17 -8.57 8.50
C ALA A 8 -7.04 -7.10 8.86
N PHE A 9 -7.95 -6.26 8.36
CA PHE A 9 -8.10 -4.88 8.82
C PHE A 9 -9.27 -4.78 9.79
N THR A 10 -9.01 -4.15 10.93
CA THR A 10 -10.00 -3.85 11.98
C THR A 10 -10.14 -2.35 12.09
N ALA A 11 -11.18 -1.88 12.79
CA ALA A 11 -11.40 -0.44 13.00
C ALA A 11 -10.17 0.27 13.62
N THR A 12 -9.36 -0.44 14.40
CA THR A 12 -8.11 0.06 14.98
C THR A 12 -7.07 0.45 13.92
N HIS A 13 -7.10 -0.17 12.74
CA HIS A 13 -6.19 0.13 11.63
C HIS A 13 -6.69 1.27 10.74
N ALA A 14 -7.92 1.76 10.91
CA ALA A 14 -8.52 2.81 10.08
C ALA A 14 -7.65 4.07 9.91
N PRO A 15 -7.10 4.69 10.98
CA PRO A 15 -6.28 5.90 10.80
C PRO A 15 -4.97 5.62 10.07
N LEU A 16 -4.38 4.43 10.27
CA LEU A 16 -3.14 4.03 9.61
C LEU A 16 -3.37 3.73 8.13
N LEU A 17 -4.51 3.11 7.81
CA LEU A 17 -4.94 2.84 6.44
C LEU A 17 -5.25 4.13 5.67
N GLU A 18 -5.91 5.10 6.31
CA GLU A 18 -6.18 6.40 5.70
C GLU A 18 -4.87 7.11 5.31
N LEU A 19 -3.91 7.17 6.24
CA LEU A 19 -2.59 7.75 5.98
C LEU A 19 -1.88 7.03 4.84
N TYR A 20 -1.92 5.69 4.82
CA TYR A 20 -1.33 4.91 3.73
C TYR A 20 -1.97 5.26 2.38
N CYS A 21 -3.29 5.28 2.28
CA CYS A 21 -4.01 5.66 1.06
C CYS A 21 -3.68 7.08 0.60
N ARG A 22 -3.49 8.01 1.55
CA ARG A 22 -3.08 9.39 1.27
C ARG A 22 -1.69 9.43 0.63
N HIS A 23 -0.71 8.74 1.20
CA HIS A 23 0.64 8.67 0.63
C HIS A 23 0.67 8.00 -0.76
N ILE A 24 -0.14 6.95 -0.97
CA ILE A 24 -0.24 6.31 -2.30
C ILE A 24 -0.83 7.26 -3.34
N THR A 25 -1.86 8.04 -2.97
CA THR A 25 -2.48 9.01 -3.87
C THR A 25 -1.51 10.14 -4.21
N ASN A 26 -0.81 10.68 -3.20
CA ASN A 26 0.21 11.70 -3.41
C ASN A 26 1.37 11.20 -4.28
N ALA A 27 1.84 9.97 -4.07
CA ALA A 27 2.89 9.36 -4.89
C ALA A 27 2.47 9.24 -6.37
N ARG A 28 1.20 8.95 -6.65
CA ARG A 28 0.68 8.93 -8.03
C ARG A 28 0.70 10.31 -8.67
N VAL A 29 0.23 11.32 -7.94
CA VAL A 29 0.28 12.71 -8.43
C VAL A 29 1.73 13.12 -8.73
N LEU A 30 2.67 12.85 -7.82
CA LEU A 30 4.08 13.15 -8.06
C LEU A 30 4.68 12.37 -9.23
N ALA A 31 4.26 11.11 -9.45
CA ALA A 31 4.70 10.33 -10.60
C ALA A 31 4.20 10.95 -11.92
N ASP A 32 2.95 11.42 -11.95
CA ASP A 32 2.39 12.12 -13.10
C ASP A 32 3.13 13.43 -13.37
N GLU A 33 3.45 14.22 -12.33
CA GLU A 33 4.25 15.45 -12.47
C GLU A 33 5.67 15.17 -13.00
N VAL A 34 6.32 14.11 -12.52
CA VAL A 34 7.64 13.70 -13.01
C VAL A 34 7.57 13.24 -14.48
N LEU A 35 6.52 12.53 -14.86
CA LEU A 35 6.33 12.05 -16.24
C LEU A 35 6.04 13.20 -17.22
N ASN A 36 5.29 14.20 -16.77
CA ASN A 36 4.95 15.39 -17.56
C ASN A 36 6.02 16.48 -17.52
N PHE A 37 7.13 16.27 -16.81
CA PHE A 37 8.21 17.26 -16.73
C PHE A 37 8.89 17.43 -18.09
N ASP A 38 8.94 18.66 -18.59
CA ASP A 38 9.58 18.97 -19.86
C ASP A 38 11.10 18.78 -19.76
N ARG A 39 11.63 17.85 -20.58
CA ARG A 39 13.07 17.58 -20.67
C ARG A 39 13.86 18.82 -21.08
N ALA A 40 13.28 19.74 -21.85
CA ALA A 40 13.96 20.97 -22.26
C ALA A 40 14.36 21.84 -21.06
N TRP A 41 13.60 21.77 -19.96
CA TRP A 41 13.88 22.55 -18.75
C TRP A 41 15.08 22.02 -17.96
N LEU A 42 15.54 20.79 -18.21
CA LEU A 42 16.75 20.25 -17.57
C LEU A 42 18.04 20.93 -18.02
N ALA A 43 18.00 21.71 -19.11
CA ALA A 43 19.14 22.49 -19.58
C ALA A 43 19.44 23.70 -18.66
N ASP A 44 18.44 24.16 -17.90
CA ASP A 44 18.58 25.23 -16.92
C ASP A 44 18.81 24.66 -15.51
N ASP A 45 19.66 25.32 -14.73
CA ASP A 45 19.98 24.94 -13.35
C ASP A 45 18.73 25.03 -12.46
N ASP A 46 17.86 25.99 -12.72
CA ASP A 46 16.61 26.15 -11.99
C ASP A 46 15.61 25.02 -12.30
N GLY A 47 15.58 24.54 -13.54
CA GLY A 47 14.79 23.38 -13.94
C GLY A 47 15.34 22.07 -13.36
N LEU A 48 16.66 21.91 -13.33
CA LEU A 48 17.31 20.77 -12.69
C LEU A 48 17.00 20.71 -11.18
N LYS A 49 17.04 21.84 -10.48
CA LYS A 49 16.66 21.94 -9.06
C LYS A 49 15.19 21.58 -8.80
N ARG A 50 14.28 22.01 -9.68
CA ARG A 50 12.85 21.65 -9.58
C ARG A 50 12.64 20.15 -9.79
N TYR A 51 13.34 19.56 -10.75
CA TYR A 51 13.27 18.13 -11.01
C TYR A 51 13.82 17.31 -9.84
N ASP A 52 14.98 17.68 -9.29
CA ASP A 52 15.52 17.05 -8.08
C ASP A 52 14.55 17.15 -6.90
N ARG A 53 13.90 18.31 -6.73
CA ARG A 53 12.89 18.52 -5.69
C ARG A 53 11.70 17.57 -5.85
N LEU A 54 11.19 17.38 -7.06
CA LEU A 54 10.11 16.44 -7.37
C LEU A 54 10.52 14.99 -7.07
N LEU A 55 11.71 14.58 -7.50
CA LEU A 55 12.24 13.24 -7.20
C LEU A 55 12.42 13.03 -5.69
N ALA A 56 12.93 14.03 -4.97
CA ALA A 56 13.09 13.98 -3.52
C ALA A 56 11.73 13.89 -2.80
N MET A 57 10.68 14.53 -3.32
CA MET A 57 9.32 14.37 -2.79
C MET A 57 8.78 12.96 -3.07
N SER A 58 8.96 12.46 -4.29
CA SER A 58 8.51 11.12 -4.70
C SER A 58 9.14 10.01 -3.82
N GLU A 59 10.43 10.12 -3.52
CA GLU A 59 11.12 9.18 -2.62
C GLU A 59 10.59 9.25 -1.18
N ARG A 60 10.32 10.46 -0.67
CA ARG A 60 9.76 10.62 0.69
C ARG A 60 8.38 9.99 0.82
N GLU A 61 7.51 10.19 -0.17
CA GLU A 61 6.18 9.58 -0.22
C GLU A 61 6.27 8.05 -0.34
N SER A 62 7.16 7.55 -1.20
CA SER A 62 7.38 6.10 -1.40
C SER A 62 7.92 5.42 -0.14
N ARG A 63 8.85 6.06 0.57
CA ARG A 63 9.39 5.58 1.85
C ARG A 63 8.33 5.60 2.95
N ALA A 64 7.53 6.66 3.04
CA ALA A 64 6.44 6.76 4.01
C ALA A 64 5.39 5.67 3.77
N ALA A 65 4.96 5.49 2.52
CA ALA A 65 4.03 4.45 2.11
C ALA A 65 4.56 3.04 2.45
N SER A 66 5.84 2.77 2.18
CA SER A 66 6.48 1.48 2.49
C SER A 66 6.54 1.19 4.00
N SER A 67 6.84 2.21 4.81
CA SER A 67 6.83 2.10 6.27
C SER A 67 5.43 1.80 6.83
N LEU A 68 4.41 2.45 6.27
CA LEU A 68 3.01 2.22 6.67
C LEU A 68 2.51 0.85 6.19
N ALA A 69 2.85 0.45 4.97
CA ALA A 69 2.54 -0.88 4.45
C ALA A 69 3.14 -2.00 5.31
N THR A 70 4.36 -1.79 5.82
CA THR A 70 5.02 -2.72 6.74
C THR A 70 4.28 -2.80 8.08
N ARG A 71 3.86 -1.65 8.65
CA ARG A 71 3.07 -1.60 9.89
C ARG A 71 1.67 -2.21 9.73
N LEU A 72 1.06 -2.04 8.57
CA LEU A 72 -0.21 -2.68 8.18
C LEU A 72 -0.04 -4.15 7.78
N ARG A 73 1.20 -4.67 7.75
CA ARG A 73 1.54 -6.03 7.31
C ARG A 73 1.04 -6.36 5.90
N ILE A 74 0.91 -5.37 5.03
CA ILE A 74 0.52 -5.56 3.61
C ILE A 74 1.64 -6.29 2.86
N THR A 75 2.89 -5.94 3.14
CA THR A 75 4.07 -6.61 2.59
C THR A 75 4.53 -7.70 3.57
N ARG A 76 4.72 -8.93 3.08
CA ARG A 76 5.33 -10.01 3.88
C ARG A 76 6.83 -9.77 3.99
N GLN A 77 7.30 -9.28 5.13
CA GLN A 77 8.72 -9.36 5.49
C GLN A 77 9.10 -10.76 5.99
N ALA A 78 8.12 -11.53 6.49
CA ALA A 78 8.28 -12.92 6.92
C ALA A 78 7.09 -13.76 6.46
N VAL A 79 7.36 -14.97 5.96
CA VAL A 79 6.32 -15.95 5.60
C VAL A 79 5.72 -16.48 6.89
N GLU A 80 4.45 -16.16 7.16
CA GLU A 80 3.74 -16.77 8.29
C GLU A 80 3.80 -18.30 8.18
N HIS A 81 4.12 -18.96 9.29
CA HIS A 81 4.26 -20.41 9.33
C HIS A 81 2.93 -21.08 8.88
N PRO A 82 2.94 -22.04 7.94
CA PRO A 82 1.72 -22.64 7.37
C PRO A 82 0.74 -23.20 8.41
N THR A 83 1.28 -23.63 9.55
CA THR A 83 0.55 -24.19 10.70
C THR A 83 -0.33 -23.16 11.40
N THR A 84 0.09 -21.90 11.48
CA THR A 84 -0.66 -20.82 12.13
C THR A 84 -1.83 -20.38 11.25
N VAL A 85 -1.59 -20.20 9.95
CA VAL A 85 -2.62 -19.82 8.98
C VAL A 85 -3.72 -20.88 8.90
N GLY A 86 -3.35 -22.16 8.83
CA GLY A 86 -4.30 -23.27 8.83
C GLY A 86 -5.17 -23.33 10.09
N ARG A 87 -4.61 -23.03 11.26
CA ARG A 87 -5.37 -22.99 12.53
C ARG A 87 -6.34 -21.81 12.59
N THR A 88 -5.95 -20.64 12.06
CA THR A 88 -6.83 -19.46 11.99
C THR A 88 -7.99 -19.68 11.02
N LEU A 89 -7.74 -20.29 9.86
CA LEU A 89 -8.78 -20.69 8.90
C LEU A 89 -9.72 -21.75 9.46
N ALA A 90 -9.21 -22.73 10.21
CA ALA A 90 -10.04 -23.74 10.86
C ALA A 90 -10.96 -23.16 11.94
N ASN A 91 -10.50 -22.11 12.64
CA ASN A 91 -11.27 -21.42 13.69
C ASN A 91 -12.23 -20.34 13.17
N GLN A 92 -12.18 -19.99 11.88
CA GLN A 92 -13.21 -19.12 11.30
C GLN A 92 -14.54 -19.87 11.26
N LYS A 93 -15.58 -19.27 11.86
CA LYS A 93 -16.95 -19.78 11.75
C LYS A 93 -17.31 -19.89 10.27
N LYS A 94 -17.54 -21.12 9.79
CA LYS A 94 -17.99 -21.38 8.43
C LYS A 94 -19.33 -20.66 8.22
N ALA A 95 -19.30 -19.49 7.60
CA ALA A 95 -20.50 -18.87 7.08
C ALA A 95 -21.03 -19.75 5.93
N LYS A 96 -22.35 -19.88 5.84
CA LYS A 96 -23.02 -20.66 4.80
C LYS A 96 -22.60 -20.12 3.44
N LYS A 97 -22.10 -20.98 2.56
CA LYS A 97 -21.58 -20.53 1.27
C LYS A 97 -22.77 -20.10 0.39
N PRO A 98 -22.65 -19.02 -0.40
CA PRO A 98 -23.78 -18.45 -1.15
C PRO A 98 -24.50 -19.39 -2.13
N TRP A 99 -23.84 -20.49 -2.53
CA TRP A 99 -24.36 -21.49 -3.45
C TRP A 99 -24.98 -22.73 -2.77
N GLU A 100 -25.00 -22.77 -1.44
CA GLU A 100 -25.68 -23.83 -0.70
C GLU A 100 -27.17 -23.52 -0.64
N LEU A 101 -27.96 -24.20 -1.50
CA LEU A 101 -29.42 -24.13 -1.45
C LEU A 101 -29.92 -24.56 -0.05
N PRO A 102 -30.94 -23.88 0.50
CA PRO A 102 -31.55 -24.31 1.76
C PRO A 102 -32.13 -25.73 1.57
N ALA A 103 -31.81 -26.61 2.52
CA ALA A 103 -32.42 -27.94 2.64
C ALA A 103 -33.90 -27.83 2.99
#